data_AF-A0A7U9SY19-F1
#
_entry.id   AF-A0A7U9SY19-F1
#
_cell.length_a   1.000
_cell.length_b   1.000
_cell.length_c   1.000
_cell.angle_alpha   90.00
_cell.angle_beta   90.00
_cell.angle_gamma   90.00
#
_symmetry.space_group_name_H-M   'P 1'
#
loop_
_entity.id
_entity.type
_entity.pdbx_description
1 polymer ?
#
loop_
_entity_poly.entity_id
_entity_poly.type
_entity_poly.pdbx_seq_one_letter_code
_entity_poly.pdbx_strand_id
1 'polypeptide(L)'
;MSCHDVVSIDGKVHDPNRTDFLARYLKELKRAAGEIDLRGYFHWSLMDNFEWEKGYSERFGMVYVDYQTQKRMKKDSAYWYQDVIQSNGAKL
;
A
#
# COMPACT_ATOMS: atom_id res chain seq x y z
N MET A 1 -4.39 2.60 -5.31
CA MET A 1 -5.68 3.22 -4.93
C MET A 1 -5.41 4.19 -3.80
N SER A 2 -5.92 5.42 -3.91
CA SER A 2 -5.89 6.36 -2.79
C SER A 2 -6.91 5.96 -1.73
N CYS A 3 -6.59 6.14 -0.47
CA CYS A 3 -7.47 5.84 0.66
C CYS A 3 -7.59 7.06 1.58
N HIS A 4 -8.74 7.19 2.25
CA HIS A 4 -8.90 8.14 3.34
C HIS A 4 -8.19 7.61 4.59
N ASP A 5 -6.88 7.83 4.62
CA ASP A 5 -6.02 7.37 5.70
C ASP A 5 -5.97 8.40 6.83
N VAL A 6 -6.38 7.97 8.01
CA VAL A 6 -6.39 8.77 9.24
C VAL A 6 -5.63 8.05 10.34
N VAL A 7 -5.05 8.83 11.27
CA VAL A 7 -4.44 8.29 12.48
C VAL A 7 -5.56 7.99 13.47
N SER A 8 -5.74 6.72 13.78
CA SER A 8 -6.69 6.22 14.77
C SER A 8 -6.28 6.56 16.20
N ILE A 9 -7.20 6.37 17.15
CA ILE A 9 -6.96 6.67 18.58
C ILE A 9 -5.80 5.86 19.19
N ASP A 10 -5.48 4.70 18.60
CA ASP A 10 -4.37 3.84 19.00
C ASP A 10 -3.02 4.26 18.39
N GLY A 11 -3.01 5.36 17.63
CA GLY A 11 -1.82 5.89 16.97
C GLY A 11 -1.41 5.15 15.70
N LYS A 12 -2.27 4.27 15.15
CA LYS A 12 -2.02 3.54 13.90
C LYS A 12 -2.90 4.06 12.76
N VAL A 13 -2.64 3.57 11.55
CA VAL A 13 -3.41 3.90 10.36
C VAL A 13 -3.95 2.60 9.77
N HIS A 14 -5.26 2.42 9.90
CA HIS A 14 -5.97 1.24 9.41
C HIS A 14 -6.53 1.50 8.00
N ASP A 15 -5.95 0.85 6.99
CA ASP A 15 -6.27 1.04 5.58
C ASP A 15 -6.73 -0.27 4.89
N PRO A 16 -7.80 -0.93 5.39
CA PRO A 16 -8.24 -2.25 4.91
C PRO A 16 -8.60 -2.25 3.42
N ASN A 17 -9.09 -1.12 2.91
CA ASN A 17 -9.42 -0.95 1.49
C ASN A 17 -8.18 -1.13 0.60
N ARG A 18 -7.02 -0.63 1.04
CA ARG A 18 -5.75 -0.78 0.30
C ARG A 18 -5.31 -2.24 0.28
N THR A 19 -5.39 -2.92 1.42
CA THR A 19 -5.08 -4.35 1.53
C THR A 19 -5.97 -5.19 0.62
N ASP A 20 -7.29 -4.96 0.63
CA ASP A 20 -8.24 -5.68 -0.24
C ASP A 20 -7.94 -5.41 -1.73
N PHE A 21 -7.73 -4.14 -2.11
CA PHE A 21 -7.37 -3.77 -3.47
C PHE A 21 -6.10 -4.50 -3.94
N LEU A 22 -5.04 -4.48 -3.14
CA LEU A 22 -3.77 -5.12 -3.50
C LEU A 22 -3.88 -6.64 -3.53
N ALA A 23 -4.59 -7.25 -2.59
CA ALA A 23 -4.79 -8.69 -2.56
C ALA A 23 -5.47 -9.17 -3.85
N ARG A 24 -6.55 -8.49 -4.28
CA ARG A 24 -7.25 -8.81 -5.53
C ARG A 24 -6.35 -8.60 -6.75
N TYR A 25 -5.65 -7.46 -6.82
CA TYR A 25 -4.77 -7.17 -7.95
C TYR A 25 -3.63 -8.20 -8.07
N LEU A 26 -2.96 -8.52 -6.97
CA LEU A 26 -1.82 -9.44 -6.96
C LEU A 26 -2.25 -10.89 -7.26
N LYS A 27 -3.48 -11.29 -6.92
CA LYS A 27 -4.05 -12.59 -7.32
C LYS A 27 -4.16 -12.70 -8.85
N GLU A 28 -4.70 -11.67 -9.49
CA GLU A 28 -4.81 -11.63 -10.95
C GLU A 28 -3.42 -11.53 -11.61
N LEU A 29 -2.51 -10.76 -11.02
CA LEU A 29 -1.13 -10.64 -11.50
C LEU A 29 -0.40 -11.99 -11.46
N LYS A 30 -0.60 -12.77 -10.38
CA LYS A 30 -0.07 -14.13 -10.24
C LYS A 30 -0.63 -15.08 -11.30
N ARG A 31 -1.91 -14.96 -11.64
CA ARG A 31 -2.49 -15.73 -12.77
C ARG A 31 -1.80 -15.36 -14.08
N ALA A 32 -1.69 -14.06 -14.38
CA ALA A 32 -1.05 -13.58 -15.61
C ALA A 32 0.42 -14.00 -15.70
N ALA A 33 1.15 -14.08 -14.59
CA ALA A 33 2.55 -14.53 -14.56
C ALA A 33 2.75 -16.00 -15.01
N GLY A 34 1.68 -16.81 -15.11
CA GLY A 34 1.72 -18.13 -15.75
C GLY A 34 1.70 -18.09 -17.28
N GLU A 35 1.34 -16.94 -17.86
CA GLU A 35 1.13 -16.76 -19.30
C GLU A 35 2.13 -15.78 -19.94
N ILE A 36 2.75 -14.89 -19.14
CA ILE A 36 3.71 -13.89 -19.61
C ILE A 36 4.99 -13.87 -18.78
N ASP A 37 6.07 -13.35 -19.36
CA ASP A 37 7.34 -13.15 -18.66
C ASP A 37 7.29 -11.96 -17.69
N LEU A 38 6.70 -12.18 -16.52
CA LEU A 38 6.56 -11.17 -15.47
C LEU A 38 7.67 -11.31 -14.41
N ARG A 39 8.52 -10.28 -14.30
CA ARG A 39 9.72 -10.32 -13.44
C ARG A 39 9.57 -9.65 -12.07
N GLY A 40 8.52 -8.86 -11.88
CA GLY A 40 8.33 -8.16 -10.61
C GLY A 40 7.13 -7.21 -10.63
N TYR A 41 6.86 -6.65 -9.46
CA TYR A 41 5.79 -5.69 -9.22
C TYR A 41 6.27 -4.62 -8.25
N PHE A 42 5.95 -3.37 -8.55
CA PHE A 42 6.23 -2.22 -7.68
C PHE A 42 4.91 -1.58 -7.27
N HIS A 43 4.68 -1.50 -5.96
CA HIS A 43 3.53 -0.78 -5.44
C HIS A 43 3.76 0.73 -5.50
N TRP A 44 2.78 1.45 -6.09
CA TRP A 44 2.65 2.89 -5.90
C TRP A 44 1.82 3.15 -4.64
N SER A 45 2.40 3.67 -3.56
CA SER A 45 3.79 4.10 -3.37
C SER A 45 4.36 3.64 -2.02
N LEU A 46 5.65 3.87 -1.79
CA LEU A 46 6.26 3.58 -0.49
C LEU A 46 5.63 4.43 0.62
N MET A 47 5.50 5.74 0.40
CA MET A 47 5.00 6.69 1.38
C MET A 47 4.09 7.72 0.75
N ASP A 48 3.18 8.29 1.56
CA ASP A 48 2.32 9.38 1.14
C ASP A 48 3.17 10.56 0.64
N ASN A 49 2.75 11.16 -0.47
CA ASN A 49 3.52 12.14 -1.21
C ASN A 49 2.61 13.23 -1.79
N PHE A 50 3.23 14.20 -2.47
CA PHE A 50 2.53 15.22 -3.23
C PHE A 50 2.02 14.60 -4.54
N GLU A 51 0.71 14.47 -4.67
CA GLU A 51 0.02 13.88 -5.82
C GLU A 51 -0.41 14.97 -6.81
N TRP A 52 0.57 15.59 -7.46
CA TRP A 52 0.37 16.50 -8.60
C TRP A 52 -0.73 17.55 -8.37
N GLU A 53 -1.74 17.61 -9.24
CA GLU A 53 -2.88 18.53 -9.16
C GLU A 53 -3.72 18.39 -7.87
N LYS A 54 -3.66 17.24 -7.20
CA LYS A 54 -4.39 16.99 -5.95
C LYS A 54 -3.61 17.42 -4.71
N GLY A 55 -2.35 17.78 -4.88
CA GLY A 55 -1.46 18.10 -3.76
C GLY A 55 -1.43 16.95 -2.75
N TYR A 56 -1.77 17.24 -1.50
CA TYR A 56 -1.66 16.27 -0.40
C TYR A 56 -3.00 15.65 0.03
N SER A 57 -4.09 15.86 -0.74
CA SER A 57 -5.41 15.31 -0.40
C SER A 57 -5.49 13.80 -0.61
N GLU A 58 -4.76 13.27 -1.59
CA GLU A 58 -4.70 11.84 -1.90
C GLU A 58 -3.53 11.17 -1.19
N ARG A 59 -3.73 9.92 -0.76
CA ARG A 59 -2.73 9.17 0.01
C ARG A 59 -2.53 7.78 -0.59
N PHE A 60 -1.41 7.60 -1.28
CA PHE A 60 -1.04 6.36 -1.97
C PHE A 60 0.05 5.56 -1.27
N GLY A 61 0.62 6.02 -0.16
CA GLY A 61 1.71 5.31 0.50
C GLY A 61 1.28 4.12 1.33
N MET A 62 2.13 3.11 1.44
CA MET A 62 2.07 2.14 2.56
C MET A 62 2.55 2.76 3.88
N VAL A 63 3.26 3.88 3.82
CA VAL A 63 3.69 4.67 4.98
C VAL A 63 2.93 5.99 5.00
N TYR A 64 2.19 6.21 6.09
CA TYR A 64 1.56 7.49 6.36
C TYR A 64 2.62 8.53 6.67
N VAL A 65 2.47 9.72 6.08
CA VAL A 65 3.30 10.89 6.38
C VAL A 65 2.43 11.97 6.99
N ASP A 66 2.76 12.35 8.21
CA ASP A 66 2.30 13.60 8.79
C ASP A 66 3.07 14.74 8.11
N TYR A 67 2.39 15.53 7.27
CA TYR A 67 3.06 16.56 6.49
C TYR A 67 3.54 17.75 7.33
N GLN A 68 2.97 17.99 8.51
CA GLN A 68 3.41 19.09 9.38
C GLN A 68 4.66 18.71 10.14
N THR A 69 4.69 17.48 10.69
CA THR A 69 5.79 17.03 11.57
C THR A 69 6.83 16.15 10.86
N GLN A 70 6.55 15.73 9.63
CA GLN A 70 7.32 14.76 8.85
C GLN A 70 7.44 13.37 9.50
N LYS A 71 6.64 13.10 10.54
CA LYS A 71 6.59 11.79 11.18
C LYS A 71 6.03 10.74 10.21
N ARG A 72 6.67 9.58 10.18
CA ARG A 72 6.32 8.45 9.31
C ARG A 72 5.76 7.30 10.12
N MET A 73 4.61 6.78 9.70
CA MET A 73 3.92 5.68 10.38
C MET A 73 3.56 4.61 9.35
N LYS A 74 4.05 3.38 9.55
CA LYS A 74 3.67 2.24 8.72
C LYS A 74 2.17 1.97 8.91
N LYS A 75 1.41 1.93 7.81
CA LYS A 75 0.00 1.56 7.81
C LYS A 75 -0.15 0.04 7.93
N ASP A 76 -1.36 -0.44 8.20
CA ASP A 76 -1.62 -1.89 8.27
C ASP A 76 -1.26 -2.60 6.96
N SER A 77 -1.53 -1.97 5.82
CA SER A 77 -1.13 -2.46 4.51
C SER A 77 0.38 -2.68 4.35
N ALA A 78 1.23 -1.91 5.03
CA ALA A 78 2.68 -2.09 4.99
C ALA A 78 3.09 -3.40 5.67
N TYR A 79 2.49 -3.72 6.82
CA TYR A 79 2.74 -4.96 7.53
C TYR A 79 2.18 -6.16 6.76
N TRP A 80 0.97 -6.03 6.21
CA TRP A 80 0.41 -7.05 5.34
C TRP A 80 1.29 -7.30 4.10
N TYR A 81 1.77 -6.25 3.45
CA TYR A 81 2.62 -6.39 2.27
C TYR A 81 4.00 -6.96 2.59
N GLN A 82 4.53 -6.68 3.77
CA GLN A 82 5.73 -7.33 4.29
C GLN A 82 5.55 -8.86 4.36
N ASP A 83 4.42 -9.35 4.89
CA ASP A 83 4.09 -10.78 4.94
C ASP A 83 3.94 -11.39 3.53
N VAL A 84 3.31 -10.67 2.61
CA VAL A 84 3.18 -11.09 1.20
C VAL A 84 4.55 -11.25 0.54
N ILE A 85 5.45 -10.27 0.70
CA ILE A 85 6.81 -10.34 0.16
C ILE A 85 7.58 -11.49 0.79
N GLN A 86 7.58 -11.60 2.12
CA GLN A 86 8.32 -12.64 2.84
C GLN A 86 7.86 -14.05 2.47
N SER A 87 6.57 -14.21 2.18
CA SER A 87 5.99 -15.48 1.73
C SER A 87 6.03 -15.69 0.22
N ASN A 88 6.65 -14.77 -0.55
CA ASN A 88 6.64 -14.77 -2.00
C ASN A 88 5.23 -14.99 -2.60
N GLY A 89 4.23 -14.31 -2.02
CA GLY A 89 2.84 -14.40 -2.47
C GLY A 89 2.11 -15.70 -2.10
N ALA A 90 2.61 -16.48 -1.13
CA ALA A 90 1.87 -17.62 -0.58
C ALA A 90 0.77 -17.20 0.41
N LYS A 91 0.90 -16.03 1.05
CA LYS A 91 -0.11 -15.44 1.98
C LYS A 91 -1.02 -14.40 1.29
N LEU A 92 -1.30 -14.55 0.00
CA LEU A 92 -2.20 -13.68 -0.78
C LEU A 92 -3.68 -14.08 -0.66
#